data_AF-A0A3N4HFK3-F1
#
_entry.id   AF-A0A3N4HFK3-F1
#
_cell.length_a   1.000
_cell.length_b   1.000
_cell.length_c   1.000
_cell.angle_alpha   90.00
_cell.angle_beta   90.00
_cell.angle_gamma   90.00
#
_symmetry.space_group_name_H-M   'P 1'
#
loop_
_entity.id
_entity.type
_entity.pdbx_description
1 polymer ?
#
loop_
_entity_poly.entity_id
_entity_poly.type
_entity_poly.pdbx_seq_one_letter_code
_entity_poly.pdbx_strand_id
1 'polypeptide(L)'
;MKIPDCCKCEESLMMEGEDEQGNDIEVLDDVELACHCHYHWDCVTEDDVSKSLRQTPPVCPNCSYSLPTLLVTVRNEGGQTDDFDLLQVLEEEAECEEDPHKAVGRACFSLITEGDADAVIKILYEHPEAINEKGDHGETLLHAALLATVGGGLEEAAGSRLVEELIRGGVSLNECDNEGRSVLALAHQLGVGALIEQFASGAGRA
;
A
#
# COMPACT_ATOMS: atom_id res chain seq x y z
N MET A 1 18.96 -23.39 17.12
CA MET A 1 17.89 -22.78 17.95
C MET A 1 16.58 -23.36 17.45
N LYS A 2 15.64 -23.71 18.33
CA LYS A 2 14.30 -24.14 17.89
C LYS A 2 13.54 -22.87 17.49
N ILE A 3 12.94 -22.87 16.31
CA ILE A 3 12.08 -21.78 15.85
C ILE A 3 10.77 -21.88 16.64
N PRO A 4 10.29 -20.77 17.23
CA PRO A 4 9.06 -20.78 18.01
C PRO A 4 7.85 -21.06 17.10
N ASP A 5 6.77 -21.52 17.71
CA ASP A 5 5.48 -21.69 17.04
C ASP A 5 4.66 -20.38 17.20
N CYS A 6 3.73 -20.14 16.28
CA CYS A 6 2.86 -18.96 16.31
C CYS A 6 2.00 -18.93 17.58
N CYS A 7 1.97 -17.79 18.26
CA CYS A 7 1.24 -17.59 19.51
C CYS A 7 -0.28 -17.58 19.35
N LYS A 8 -0.79 -17.55 18.11
CA LYS A 8 -2.22 -17.57 17.81
C LYS A 8 -2.72 -18.95 17.37
N CYS A 9 -2.13 -19.52 16.33
CA CYS A 9 -2.59 -20.79 15.75
C CYS A 9 -1.82 -22.01 16.28
N GLU A 10 -0.75 -21.81 17.04
CA GLU A 10 0.13 -22.88 17.56
C GLU A 10 0.86 -23.69 16.46
N GLU A 11 0.86 -23.21 15.21
CA GLU A 11 1.55 -23.83 14.09
C GLU A 11 2.97 -23.28 13.90
N SER A 12 3.79 -24.04 13.18
CA SER A 12 5.18 -23.67 12.86
C SER A 12 5.23 -22.38 12.05
N LEU A 13 6.16 -21.47 12.40
CA LEU A 13 6.45 -20.26 11.62
C LEU A 13 7.29 -20.55 10.35
N MET A 14 7.74 -21.79 10.17
CA MET A 14 8.37 -22.23 8.93
C MET A 14 7.31 -22.59 7.90
N MET A 15 7.40 -21.98 6.73
CA MET A 15 6.59 -22.27 5.56
C MET A 15 7.45 -22.82 4.43
N GLU A 16 6.84 -23.64 3.58
CA GLU A 16 7.43 -24.12 2.33
C GLU A 16 7.31 -23.01 1.28
N GLY A 17 8.44 -22.61 0.68
CA GLY A 17 8.51 -21.68 -0.44
C GLY A 17 9.34 -22.26 -1.59
N GLU A 18 9.38 -21.56 -2.71
CA GLU A 18 10.19 -21.91 -3.88
C GLU A 18 11.17 -20.78 -4.17
N ASP A 19 12.45 -21.10 -4.41
CA ASP A 19 13.40 -20.11 -4.91
C ASP A 19 13.17 -19.78 -6.39
N GLU A 20 13.90 -18.79 -6.94
CA GLU A 20 13.79 -18.42 -8.36
C GLU A 20 14.12 -19.56 -9.34
N GLN A 21 14.70 -20.66 -8.86
CA GLN A 21 15.02 -21.85 -9.65
C GLN A 21 14.01 -23.00 -9.45
N GLY A 22 12.96 -22.77 -8.65
CA GLY A 22 11.93 -23.76 -8.33
C GLY A 22 12.40 -24.85 -7.37
N ASN A 23 13.41 -24.57 -6.54
CA ASN A 23 13.79 -25.48 -5.46
C ASN A 23 13.02 -25.14 -4.19
N ASP A 24 12.60 -26.18 -3.47
CA ASP A 24 11.97 -26.05 -2.17
C ASP A 24 12.95 -25.36 -1.18
N ILE A 25 12.52 -24.23 -0.65
CA ILE A 25 13.20 -23.49 0.41
C ILE A 25 12.29 -23.40 1.63
N GLU A 26 12.88 -23.41 2.82
CA GLU A 26 12.13 -23.12 4.04
C GLU A 26 12.23 -21.61 4.32
N VAL A 27 11.07 -20.97 4.40
CA VAL A 27 10.91 -19.54 4.64
C VAL A 27 10.33 -19.33 6.02
N LEU A 28 10.81 -18.33 6.74
CA LEU A 28 10.17 -17.89 7.99
C LEU A 28 9.00 -16.96 7.67
N ASP A 29 7.86 -17.12 8.31
CA ASP A 29 6.82 -16.09 8.44
C ASP A 29 6.68 -15.76 9.92
N ASP A 30 7.56 -14.87 10.39
CA ASP A 30 7.69 -14.54 11.80
C ASP A 30 7.64 -13.04 12.03
N VAL A 31 6.59 -12.61 12.73
CA VAL A 31 6.44 -11.29 13.33
C VAL A 31 6.71 -11.39 14.83
N GLU A 32 7.89 -10.93 15.24
CA GLU A 32 8.34 -10.92 16.64
C GLU A 32 8.04 -9.57 17.29
N LEU A 33 7.18 -9.58 18.31
CA LEU A 33 6.90 -8.42 19.16
C LEU A 33 8.04 -8.17 20.16
N ALA A 34 8.12 -6.96 20.73
CA ALA A 34 9.13 -6.62 21.75
C ALA A 34 9.08 -7.46 23.05
N CYS A 35 7.98 -8.21 23.28
CA CYS A 35 7.87 -9.20 24.36
C CYS A 35 8.35 -10.61 23.98
N HIS A 36 8.93 -10.78 22.78
CA HIS A 36 9.35 -12.05 22.18
C HIS A 36 8.20 -13.04 21.95
N CYS A 37 6.97 -12.53 21.76
CA CYS A 37 5.87 -13.34 21.22
C CYS A 37 5.91 -13.27 19.69
N HIS A 38 5.70 -14.42 19.06
CA HIS A 38 5.86 -14.62 17.63
C HIS A 38 4.51 -14.96 16.99
N TYR A 39 4.25 -14.42 15.81
CA TYR A 39 3.00 -14.62 15.08
C TYR A 39 3.28 -14.74 13.58
N HIS A 40 2.49 -15.52 12.86
CA HIS A 40 2.37 -15.38 11.40
C HIS A 40 1.83 -13.98 11.06
N TRP A 41 2.18 -13.48 9.88
CA TRP A 41 1.67 -12.20 9.38
C TRP A 41 0.14 -12.14 9.37
N ASP A 42 -0.51 -13.18 8.84
CA ASP A 42 -1.98 -13.26 8.81
C ASP A 42 -2.56 -13.33 10.22
N CYS A 43 -1.91 -14.07 11.11
CA CYS A 43 -2.38 -14.21 12.50
C CYS A 43 -2.33 -12.90 13.28
N VAL A 44 -1.32 -12.06 13.04
CA VAL A 44 -1.13 -10.79 13.76
C VAL A 44 -2.05 -9.67 13.23
N THR A 45 -2.42 -9.74 11.96
CA THR A 45 -3.32 -8.77 11.31
C THR A 45 -4.80 -9.09 11.53
N GLU A 46 -5.13 -10.35 11.83
CA GLU A 46 -6.49 -10.76 12.18
C GLU A 46 -7.10 -10.00 13.38
N ASP A 47 -8.43 -9.97 13.36
CA ASP A 47 -9.28 -8.98 14.03
C ASP A 47 -9.18 -8.94 15.58
N ASP A 48 -8.99 -10.08 16.24
CA ASP A 48 -8.84 -10.18 17.70
C ASP A 48 -7.44 -9.77 18.19
N VAL A 49 -6.39 -10.15 17.45
CA VAL A 49 -5.00 -9.80 17.77
C VAL A 49 -4.76 -8.32 17.46
N SER A 50 -5.16 -7.87 16.27
CA SER A 50 -4.96 -6.50 15.83
C SER A 50 -5.66 -5.48 16.73
N LYS A 51 -6.89 -5.75 17.19
CA LYS A 51 -7.60 -4.90 18.17
C LYS A 51 -6.85 -4.75 19.49
N SER A 52 -6.15 -5.79 19.95
CA SER A 52 -5.33 -5.71 21.18
C SER A 52 -4.06 -4.88 20.96
N LEU A 53 -3.44 -5.04 19.79
CA LEU A 53 -2.21 -4.34 19.42
C LEU A 53 -2.45 -2.86 19.06
N ARG A 54 -3.65 -2.47 18.63
CA ARG A 54 -4.01 -1.06 18.40
C ARG A 54 -4.38 -0.27 19.67
N GLN A 55 -4.37 -0.88 20.85
CA GLN A 55 -4.64 -0.16 22.10
C GLN A 55 -3.56 0.88 22.39
N THR A 56 -3.86 1.85 23.27
CA THR A 56 -2.89 2.84 23.73
C THR A 56 -2.68 2.73 25.25
N PRO A 57 -1.57 2.13 25.72
CA PRO A 57 -0.49 1.49 24.95
C PRO A 57 -0.88 0.13 24.34
N PRO A 58 -0.20 -0.35 23.28
CA PRO A 58 -0.44 -1.67 22.71
C PRO A 58 -0.26 -2.78 23.74
N VAL A 59 -1.11 -3.81 23.67
CA VAL A 59 -1.04 -4.96 24.58
C VAL A 59 -0.90 -6.24 23.77
N CYS A 60 0.15 -7.02 24.03
CA CYS A 60 0.31 -8.34 23.42
C CYS A 60 -0.83 -9.26 23.88
N PRO A 61 -1.63 -9.83 22.97
CA PRO A 61 -2.78 -10.67 23.35
C PRO A 61 -2.37 -12.02 23.94
N ASN A 62 -1.15 -12.51 23.64
CA ASN A 62 -0.66 -13.77 24.20
C ASN A 62 -0.20 -13.63 25.66
N CYS A 63 0.69 -12.67 25.95
CA CYS A 63 1.32 -12.55 27.26
C CYS A 63 0.83 -11.36 28.10
N SER A 64 -0.10 -10.54 27.57
CA SER A 64 -0.62 -9.31 28.21
C SER A 64 0.44 -8.24 28.50
N TYR A 65 1.63 -8.35 27.93
CA TYR A 65 2.67 -7.34 28.08
C TYR A 65 2.23 -6.03 27.41
N SER A 66 2.33 -4.93 28.16
CA SER A 66 2.11 -3.58 27.64
C SER A 66 3.37 -3.14 26.90
N LEU A 67 3.25 -3.05 25.58
CA LEU A 67 4.34 -2.70 24.68
C LEU A 67 4.51 -1.17 24.67
N PRO A 68 5.73 -0.64 24.85
CA PRO A 68 5.97 0.80 24.76
C PRO A 68 5.70 1.38 23.36
N THR A 69 6.00 0.60 22.32
CA THR A 69 5.76 0.88 20.90
C THR A 69 5.41 -0.44 20.20
N LEU A 70 4.85 -0.38 18.99
CA LEU A 70 4.60 -1.56 18.16
C LEU A 70 5.62 -1.66 17.01
N LEU A 71 6.89 -1.42 17.34
CA LEU A 71 8.01 -1.72 16.45
C LEU A 71 8.36 -3.19 16.60
N VAL A 72 8.30 -3.93 15.50
CA VAL A 72 8.45 -5.40 15.48
C VAL A 72 9.62 -5.81 14.60
N THR A 73 10.12 -7.03 14.80
CA THR A 73 11.03 -7.66 13.85
C THR A 73 10.22 -8.59 12.95
N VAL A 74 10.27 -8.37 11.64
CA VAL A 74 9.65 -9.23 10.63
C VAL A 74 10.71 -10.05 9.94
N ARG A 75 10.49 -11.37 9.82
CA ARG A 75 11.34 -12.28 9.05
C ARG A 75 10.45 -12.97 8.01
N ASN A 76 10.76 -12.73 6.73
CA ASN A 76 10.05 -13.28 5.58
C ASN A 76 11.02 -13.65 4.44
N GLU A 77 10.49 -13.94 3.24
CA GLU A 77 11.29 -14.23 2.03
C GLU A 77 12.30 -13.12 1.70
N GLY A 78 11.97 -11.87 2.04
CA GLY A 78 12.82 -10.70 1.86
C GLY A 78 13.93 -10.55 2.89
N GLY A 79 14.01 -11.46 3.87
CA GLY A 79 14.97 -11.43 4.97
C GLY A 79 14.39 -10.84 6.26
N GLN A 80 15.25 -10.25 7.07
CA GLN A 80 14.88 -9.66 8.36
C GLN A 80 14.78 -8.14 8.25
N THR A 81 13.65 -7.60 8.70
CA THR A 81 13.43 -6.16 8.88
C THR A 81 13.21 -5.89 10.36
N ASP A 82 14.11 -5.13 10.96
CA ASP A 82 13.99 -4.66 12.35
C ASP A 82 13.26 -3.31 12.39
N ASP A 83 12.68 -2.99 13.54
CA ASP A 83 11.95 -1.74 13.79
C ASP A 83 10.81 -1.47 12.77
N PHE A 84 10.17 -2.52 12.27
CA PHE A 84 9.02 -2.40 11.38
C PHE A 84 7.82 -1.83 12.15
N ASP A 85 7.21 -0.75 11.66
CA ASP A 85 6.05 -0.12 12.29
C ASP A 85 4.76 -0.87 11.95
N LEU A 86 4.46 -1.88 12.77
CA LEU A 86 3.24 -2.67 12.60
C LEU A 86 1.98 -1.88 12.99
N LEU A 87 2.08 -0.85 13.84
CA LEU A 87 0.89 -0.06 14.23
C LEU A 87 0.32 0.67 13.03
N GLN A 88 1.19 1.25 12.20
CA GLN A 88 0.79 1.91 10.96
C GLN A 88 -0.05 0.95 10.09
N VAL A 89 0.44 -0.27 9.83
CA VAL A 89 -0.29 -1.26 9.02
C VAL A 89 -1.64 -1.62 9.64
N LEU A 90 -1.69 -1.89 10.95
CA LEU A 90 -2.93 -2.30 11.61
C LEU A 90 -3.97 -1.18 11.65
N GLU A 91 -3.54 0.08 11.78
CA GLU A 91 -4.41 1.27 11.72
C GLU A 91 -4.96 1.46 10.31
N GLU A 92 -4.11 1.36 9.28
CA GLU A 92 -4.54 1.44 7.87
C GLU A 92 -5.60 0.39 7.53
N GLU A 93 -5.41 -0.86 7.96
CA GLU A 93 -6.39 -1.92 7.73
C GLU A 93 -7.72 -1.65 8.44
N ALA A 94 -7.67 -1.15 9.69
CA ALA A 94 -8.88 -0.78 10.42
C ALA A 94 -9.63 0.40 9.76
N GLU A 95 -8.90 1.39 9.24
CA GLU A 95 -9.50 2.51 8.51
C GLU A 95 -10.14 2.05 7.19
N CYS A 96 -9.54 1.08 6.49
CA CYS A 96 -10.11 0.49 5.28
C CYS A 96 -11.39 -0.33 5.55
N GLU A 97 -11.50 -0.97 6.72
CA GLU A 97 -12.74 -1.63 7.14
C GLU A 97 -13.87 -0.63 7.42
N GLU A 98 -13.53 0.53 7.97
CA GLU A 98 -14.50 1.61 8.25
C GLU A 98 -14.93 2.37 6.99
N ASP A 99 -14.00 2.58 6.05
CA ASP A 99 -14.24 3.24 4.77
C ASP A 99 -13.76 2.38 3.59
N PRO A 100 -14.66 1.59 2.98
CA PRO A 100 -14.35 0.79 1.81
C PRO A 100 -13.83 1.61 0.62
N HIS A 101 -14.14 2.90 0.50
CA HIS A 101 -13.66 3.74 -0.60
C HIS A 101 -12.16 4.03 -0.47
N LYS A 102 -11.67 4.19 0.76
CA LYS A 102 -10.24 4.32 1.03
C LYS A 102 -9.47 3.06 0.63
N ALA A 103 -10.05 1.88 0.88
CA ALA A 103 -9.48 0.60 0.44
C ALA A 103 -9.35 0.52 -1.10
N VAL A 104 -10.38 0.98 -1.83
CA VAL A 104 -10.35 1.07 -3.30
C VAL A 104 -9.28 2.04 -3.78
N GLY A 105 -9.15 3.21 -3.14
CA GLY A 105 -8.09 4.19 -3.42
C GLY A 105 -6.70 3.57 -3.28
N ARG A 106 -6.42 2.91 -2.15
CA ARG A 106 -5.14 2.19 -1.91
C ARG A 106 -4.86 1.13 -2.97
N ALA A 107 -5.87 0.32 -3.33
CA ALA A 107 -5.73 -0.68 -4.38
C ALA A 107 -5.32 -0.04 -5.73
N CYS A 108 -5.91 1.10 -6.09
CA CYS A 108 -5.49 1.85 -7.27
C CYS A 108 -4.03 2.31 -7.21
N PHE A 109 -3.55 2.82 -6.06
CA PHE A 109 -2.14 3.22 -5.91
C PHE A 109 -1.17 2.02 -6.03
N SER A 110 -1.52 0.87 -5.44
CA SER A 110 -0.71 -0.36 -5.56
C SER A 110 -0.58 -0.79 -7.03
N LEU A 111 -1.71 -0.86 -7.74
CA LEU A 111 -1.75 -1.26 -9.14
C LEU A 111 -0.99 -0.29 -10.06
N ILE A 112 -0.99 1.01 -9.76
CA ILE A 112 -0.15 1.99 -10.48
C ILE A 112 1.34 1.66 -10.30
N THR A 113 1.75 1.30 -9.08
CA THR A 113 3.14 0.96 -8.74
C THR A 113 3.57 -0.36 -9.39
N GLU A 114 2.66 -1.32 -9.46
CA GLU A 114 2.84 -2.62 -10.13
C GLU A 114 2.80 -2.52 -11.66
N GLY A 115 2.33 -1.39 -12.19
CA GLY A 115 2.27 -1.11 -13.63
C GLY A 115 0.99 -1.59 -14.33
N ASP A 116 -0.06 -1.95 -13.60
CA ASP A 116 -1.33 -2.42 -14.16
C ASP A 116 -2.35 -1.28 -14.31
N ALA A 117 -2.14 -0.44 -15.31
CA ALA A 117 -3.07 0.64 -15.64
C ALA A 117 -4.48 0.15 -16.03
N ASP A 118 -4.60 -1.03 -16.64
CA ASP A 118 -5.91 -1.57 -17.05
C ASP A 118 -6.77 -1.94 -15.84
N ALA A 119 -6.17 -2.55 -14.82
CA ALA A 119 -6.84 -2.85 -13.56
C ALA A 119 -7.30 -1.57 -12.85
N VAL A 120 -6.46 -0.53 -12.81
CA VAL A 120 -6.83 0.77 -12.23
C VAL A 120 -8.05 1.37 -12.94
N ILE A 121 -8.04 1.42 -14.27
CA ILE A 121 -9.16 1.96 -15.07
C ILE A 121 -10.44 1.15 -14.80
N LYS A 122 -10.33 -0.18 -14.73
CA LYS A 122 -11.48 -1.05 -14.43
C LYS A 122 -12.05 -0.77 -13.04
N ILE A 123 -11.21 -0.65 -12.02
CA ILE A 123 -11.63 -0.32 -10.65
C ILE A 123 -12.33 1.04 -10.63
N LEU A 124 -11.77 2.06 -11.27
CA LEU A 124 -12.38 3.39 -11.31
C LEU A 124 -13.70 3.45 -12.09
N TYR A 125 -13.93 2.51 -13.02
CA TYR A 125 -15.23 2.37 -13.67
C TYR A 125 -16.29 1.78 -12.72
N GLU A 126 -15.89 0.82 -11.88
CA GLU A 126 -16.76 0.19 -10.88
C GLU A 126 -16.97 1.10 -9.64
N HIS A 127 -15.97 1.91 -9.31
CA HIS A 127 -15.88 2.76 -8.12
C HIS A 127 -15.38 4.18 -8.48
N PRO A 128 -16.19 4.99 -9.18
CA PRO A 128 -15.78 6.32 -9.66
C PRO A 128 -15.47 7.32 -8.54
N GLU A 129 -16.01 7.10 -7.34
CA GLU A 129 -15.74 7.91 -6.15
C GLU A 129 -14.28 7.86 -5.69
N ALA A 130 -13.55 6.77 -6.00
CA ALA A 130 -12.16 6.58 -5.59
C ALA A 130 -11.17 7.50 -6.33
N ILE A 131 -11.62 8.23 -7.35
CA ILE A 131 -10.73 9.00 -8.24
C ILE A 131 -9.97 10.14 -7.55
N ASN A 132 -10.52 10.68 -6.45
CA ASN A 132 -9.92 11.77 -5.68
C ASN A 132 -9.33 11.30 -4.34
N GLU A 133 -9.24 9.98 -4.11
CA GLU A 133 -8.55 9.45 -2.94
C GLU A 133 -7.08 9.85 -2.95
N LYS A 134 -6.52 10.00 -1.75
CA LYS A 134 -5.12 10.36 -1.53
C LYS A 134 -4.34 9.15 -1.02
N GLY A 135 -3.12 9.02 -1.52
CA GLY A 135 -2.14 8.08 -0.99
C GLY A 135 -1.52 8.59 0.31
N ASP A 136 -0.59 7.81 0.85
CA ASP A 136 0.03 8.05 2.16
C ASP A 136 0.90 9.32 2.18
N HIS A 137 1.33 9.79 1.00
CA HIS A 137 2.07 11.04 0.83
C HIS A 137 1.18 12.20 0.38
N GLY A 138 -0.14 12.07 0.51
CA GLY A 138 -1.13 13.09 0.15
C GLY A 138 -1.29 13.28 -1.36
N GLU A 139 -0.64 12.44 -2.15
CA GLU A 139 -0.66 12.46 -3.60
C GLU A 139 -1.99 11.90 -4.14
N THR A 140 -2.44 12.42 -5.28
CA THR A 140 -3.61 11.87 -5.99
C THR A 140 -3.18 10.78 -6.96
N LEU A 141 -4.14 9.98 -7.47
CA LEU A 141 -3.87 8.99 -8.52
C LEU A 141 -3.15 9.57 -9.74
N LEU A 142 -3.41 10.84 -10.06
CA LEU A 142 -2.72 11.52 -11.16
C LEU A 142 -1.25 11.83 -10.85
N HIS A 143 -0.91 12.18 -9.61
CA HIS A 143 0.51 12.29 -9.20
C HIS A 143 1.22 10.94 -9.35
N ALA A 144 0.60 9.86 -8.85
CA ALA A 144 1.17 8.53 -8.92
C ALA A 144 1.37 8.05 -10.37
N ALA A 145 0.37 8.23 -11.25
CA ALA A 145 0.47 7.87 -12.66
C ALA A 145 1.60 8.61 -13.39
N LEU A 146 1.80 9.90 -13.10
CA LEU A 146 2.90 10.69 -13.68
C LEU A 146 4.27 10.24 -13.18
N LEU A 147 4.39 9.88 -11.90
CA LEU A 147 5.64 9.34 -11.37
C LEU A 147 5.96 7.97 -11.97
N ALA A 148 4.96 7.08 -12.05
CA ALA A 148 5.14 5.74 -12.57
C ALA A 148 5.50 5.73 -14.07
N THR A 149 4.93 6.64 -14.88
CA THR A 149 5.29 6.79 -16.30
C THR A 149 6.75 7.19 -16.52
N VAL A 150 7.30 8.07 -15.69
CA VAL A 150 8.70 8.52 -15.85
C VAL A 150 9.69 7.62 -15.11
N GLY A 151 9.28 7.03 -13.99
CA GLY A 151 10.07 6.10 -13.19
C GLY A 151 10.22 4.71 -13.79
N GLY A 152 9.52 4.41 -14.90
CA GLY A 152 9.52 3.10 -15.55
C GLY A 152 8.62 2.06 -14.88
N GLY A 153 7.74 2.48 -13.97
CA GLY A 153 6.71 1.62 -13.36
C GLY A 153 5.53 1.34 -14.30
N LEU A 154 5.28 2.21 -15.28
CA LEU A 154 4.27 2.01 -16.32
C LEU A 154 4.90 2.06 -17.71
N GLU A 155 4.42 1.22 -18.63
CA GLU A 155 4.68 1.41 -20.05
C GLU A 155 4.13 2.78 -20.50
N GLU A 156 4.88 3.51 -21.32
CA GLU A 156 4.55 4.89 -21.73
C GLU A 156 3.13 5.03 -22.30
N ALA A 157 2.71 4.05 -23.12
CA ALA A 157 1.37 4.03 -23.71
C ALA A 157 0.27 3.73 -22.66
N ALA A 158 0.53 2.80 -21.74
CA ALA A 158 -0.41 2.44 -20.69
C ALA A 158 -0.60 3.58 -19.69
N GLY A 159 0.49 4.24 -19.30
CA GLY A 159 0.42 5.36 -18.39
C GLY A 159 -0.14 6.63 -19.03
N SER A 160 0.11 6.89 -20.32
CA SER A 160 -0.59 7.97 -21.05
C SER A 160 -2.10 7.76 -21.06
N ARG A 161 -2.56 6.53 -21.35
CA ARG A 161 -3.98 6.17 -21.29
C ARG A 161 -4.56 6.34 -19.89
N LEU A 162 -3.84 5.91 -18.85
CA LEU A 162 -4.30 6.09 -17.47
C LEU A 162 -4.47 7.57 -17.11
N VAL A 163 -3.50 8.41 -17.48
CA VAL A 163 -3.58 9.87 -17.26
C VAL A 163 -4.81 10.46 -17.97
N GLU A 164 -5.07 10.07 -19.22
CA GLU A 164 -6.26 10.51 -19.97
C GLU A 164 -7.57 10.11 -19.26
N GLU A 165 -7.66 8.87 -18.81
CA GLU A 165 -8.84 8.36 -18.11
C GLU A 165 -9.06 9.05 -16.76
N LEU A 166 -8.00 9.32 -16.00
CA LEU A 166 -8.08 10.06 -14.74
C LEU A 166 -8.58 11.50 -14.96
N ILE A 167 -8.08 12.19 -16.00
CA ILE A 167 -8.53 13.54 -16.34
C ILE A 167 -10.00 13.51 -16.78
N ARG A 168 -10.39 12.53 -17.61
CA ARG A 168 -11.78 12.37 -18.07
C ARG A 168 -12.73 12.04 -16.91
N GLY A 169 -12.28 11.26 -15.94
CA GLY A 169 -13.04 10.92 -14.75
C GLY A 169 -13.21 12.08 -13.76
N GLY A 170 -12.51 13.20 -13.97
CA GLY A 170 -12.66 14.40 -13.13
C GLY A 170 -11.74 14.45 -11.92
N VAL A 171 -10.53 13.88 -12.02
CA VAL A 171 -9.51 14.02 -10.98
C VAL A 171 -9.17 15.49 -10.72
N SER A 172 -8.98 15.85 -9.46
CA SER A 172 -8.66 17.22 -9.06
C SER A 172 -7.23 17.60 -9.45
N LEU A 173 -7.09 18.51 -10.41
CA LEU A 173 -5.78 18.98 -10.92
C LEU A 173 -5.06 19.97 -9.99
N ASN A 174 -5.79 20.54 -9.02
CA ASN A 174 -5.28 21.58 -8.12
C ASN A 174 -4.79 21.03 -6.78
N GLU A 175 -4.98 19.73 -6.53
CA GLU A 175 -4.50 19.11 -5.31
C GLU A 175 -2.97 19.13 -5.25
N CYS A 176 -2.46 19.28 -4.04
CA CYS A 176 -1.04 19.17 -3.75
C CYS A 176 -0.79 17.94 -2.87
N ASP A 177 0.36 17.31 -3.07
CA ASP A 177 0.89 16.30 -2.16
C ASP A 177 1.37 16.93 -0.83
N ASN A 178 1.84 16.10 0.10
CA ASN A 178 2.35 16.55 1.41
C ASN A 178 3.60 17.43 1.31
N GLU A 179 4.29 17.42 0.16
CA GLU A 179 5.43 18.30 -0.14
C GLU A 179 4.99 19.64 -0.78
N GLY A 180 3.68 19.85 -0.94
CA GLY A 180 3.11 21.05 -1.56
C GLY A 180 3.29 21.12 -3.08
N ARG A 181 3.64 20.00 -3.73
CA ARG A 181 3.77 19.92 -5.18
C ARG A 181 2.39 19.65 -5.78
N SER A 182 1.99 20.47 -6.73
CA SER A 182 0.78 20.20 -7.53
C SER A 182 1.08 19.26 -8.70
N VAL A 183 0.04 18.63 -9.23
CA VAL A 183 0.12 17.82 -10.44
C VAL A 183 0.80 18.58 -11.59
N LEU A 184 0.43 19.85 -11.78
CA LEU A 184 1.01 20.67 -12.84
C LEU A 184 2.49 20.94 -12.60
N ALA A 185 2.89 21.23 -11.36
CA ALA A 185 4.30 21.44 -11.02
C ALA A 185 5.13 20.18 -11.30
N LEU A 186 4.57 19.02 -10.94
CA LEU A 186 5.19 17.72 -11.18
C LEU A 186 5.32 17.43 -12.69
N ALA A 187 4.25 17.63 -13.46
CA ALA A 187 4.25 17.39 -14.90
C ALA A 187 5.26 18.26 -15.66
N HIS A 188 5.43 19.52 -15.23
CA HIS A 188 6.47 20.40 -15.76
C HIS A 188 7.88 19.89 -15.45
N GLN A 189 8.13 19.46 -14.21
CA GLN A 189 9.43 18.91 -13.81
C GLN A 189 9.78 17.64 -14.59
N LEU A 190 8.77 16.84 -14.91
CA LEU A 190 8.88 15.58 -15.64
C LEU A 190 8.89 15.74 -17.17
N GLY A 191 8.71 16.95 -17.69
CA GLY A 191 8.68 17.22 -19.13
C GLY A 191 7.41 16.74 -19.85
N VAL A 192 6.38 16.33 -19.11
CA VAL A 192 5.08 15.85 -19.61
C VAL A 192 3.96 16.89 -19.47
N GLY A 193 4.30 18.13 -19.09
CA GLY A 193 3.33 19.23 -18.90
C GLY A 193 2.41 19.46 -20.10
N ALA A 194 2.91 19.28 -21.33
CA ALA A 194 2.13 19.42 -22.55
C ALA A 194 0.94 18.45 -22.63
N LEU A 195 1.06 17.24 -22.07
CA LEU A 195 0.00 16.24 -22.05
C LEU A 195 -1.16 16.73 -21.17
N ILE A 196 -0.86 17.18 -19.95
CA ILE A 196 -1.88 17.69 -19.03
C ILE A 196 -2.53 18.98 -19.55
N GLU A 197 -1.75 19.89 -20.14
CA GLU A 197 -2.28 21.13 -20.72
C GLU A 197 -3.18 20.88 -21.93
N GLN A 198 -2.83 19.90 -22.78
CA GLN A 198 -3.64 19.50 -23.93
C GLN A 198 -5.01 18.95 -23.50
N PHE A 199 -5.06 18.15 -22.44
CA PHE A 199 -6.32 17.60 -21.93
C PHE A 199 -7.12 18.60 -21.08
N ALA A 200 -6.46 19.44 -20.28
CA ALA A 200 -7.11 20.53 -19.53
C ALA A 200 -7.74 21.59 -20.46
N SER A 201 -7.13 21.83 -21.63
CA SER A 201 -7.71 22.70 -22.68
C SER A 201 -8.75 22.01 -23.57
N GLY A 202 -8.76 20.67 -23.59
CA GLY A 202 -9.68 19.82 -24.36
C GLY A 202 -10.99 19.44 -23.67
N ALA A 203 -11.09 19.57 -22.34
CA ALA A 203 -12.26 19.22 -21.52
C ALA A 203 -13.52 20.11 -21.74
N GLY A 204 -13.60 20.82 -22.86
CA GLY A 204 -14.76 21.64 -23.28
C GLY A 204 -15.39 21.24 -24.60
N ARG A 205 -15.00 20.12 -25.23
CA ARG A 205 -15.58 19.69 -26.52
C ARG A 205 -15.64 18.17 -26.69
N ALA A 206 -16.74 17.57 -26.24
CA ALA A 206 -17.48 16.52 -26.94
C ALA A 206 -18.89 16.44 -26.35
#